data_AF-A0A132BVG9-F1
#
_entry.id   AF-A0A132BVG9-F1
#
_cell.length_a   1.000
_cell.length_b   1.000
_cell.length_c   1.000
_cell.angle_alpha   90.00
_cell.angle_beta   90.00
_cell.angle_gamma   90.00
#
_symmetry.space_group_name_H-M   'P 1'
#
loop_
_entity.id
_entity.type
_entity.pdbx_description
1 polymer ?
#
loop_
_entity_poly.entity_id
_entity_poly.type
_entity_poly.pdbx_seq_one_letter_code
_entity_poly.pdbx_strand_id
1 'polypeptide(L)'
;MHFPAQAALWFLPFVLPLCAVVMLTDLREMRIPNWTVDSLGAVYVLLGLLVMPTWADYGWQLLHLPIGVGLGFLFYAAGLVGAGDAKFAGAAAPYVAFADLSLVVIIFAVTLLTGFLAHRFARHTALRRLAPHWKSWDVGRKFPMGLCLGATLALYLCRAAASGV
;
A
#
# COMPACT_ATOMS: atom_id res chain seq x y z
N MET A 1 -14.54 11.71 -9.08
CA MET A 1 -13.47 11.81 -10.08
C MET A 1 -12.57 10.59 -9.91
N HIS A 2 -12.12 9.98 -11.00
CA HIS A 2 -11.09 8.93 -10.97
C HIS A 2 -9.72 9.55 -10.66
N PHE A 3 -8.74 8.75 -10.22
CA PHE A 3 -7.42 9.30 -9.89
C PHE A 3 -6.69 9.83 -11.14
N PRO A 4 -6.17 11.07 -11.14
CA PRO A 4 -5.65 11.67 -12.36
C PRO A 4 -4.40 10.95 -12.90
N ALA A 5 -4.41 10.56 -14.18
CA ALA A 5 -3.31 9.82 -14.82
C ALA A 5 -1.96 10.56 -14.72
N GLN A 6 -1.96 11.86 -15.00
CA GLN A 6 -0.74 12.67 -14.93
C GLN A 6 -0.18 12.75 -13.50
N ALA A 7 -1.05 12.89 -12.50
CA ALA A 7 -0.63 12.88 -11.10
C ALA A 7 -0.02 11.52 -10.73
N ALA A 8 -0.66 10.42 -11.13
CA ALA A 8 -0.14 9.07 -10.91
C ALA A 8 1.27 8.88 -11.50
N LEU A 9 1.51 9.35 -12.73
CA LEU A 9 2.84 9.29 -13.36
C LEU A 9 3.92 10.00 -12.53
N TRP A 10 3.59 11.15 -11.93
CA TRP A 10 4.53 11.87 -11.07
C TRP A 10 4.73 11.20 -9.71
N PHE A 11 3.69 10.58 -9.14
CA PHE A 11 3.80 9.87 -7.86
C PHE A 11 4.58 8.56 -7.97
N LEU A 12 4.46 7.83 -9.09
CA LEU A 12 5.04 6.49 -9.26
C LEU A 12 6.53 6.38 -8.94
N PRO A 13 7.44 7.27 -9.43
CA PRO A 13 8.86 7.20 -9.11
C PRO A 13 9.19 7.24 -7.63
N PHE A 14 8.32 7.85 -6.81
CA PHE A 14 8.52 7.99 -5.36
C PHE A 14 7.76 6.93 -4.56
N VAL A 15 6.54 6.59 -5.00
CA VAL A 15 5.68 5.62 -4.30
C VAL A 15 6.13 4.18 -4.58
N LEU A 16 6.56 3.84 -5.79
CA LEU A 16 6.98 2.47 -6.12
C LEU A 16 8.16 1.99 -5.26
N PRO A 17 9.25 2.76 -5.06
CA PRO A 17 10.31 2.35 -4.15
C PRO A 17 9.83 2.16 -2.72
N LEU A 18 8.93 3.02 -2.22
CA LEU A 18 8.35 2.87 -0.88
C LEU A 18 7.52 1.60 -0.76
N CYS A 19 6.67 1.30 -1.73
CA CYS A 19 5.92 0.04 -1.80
C CYS A 19 6.86 -1.17 -1.81
N ALA A 20 7.92 -1.14 -2.62
CA ALA A 20 8.90 -2.22 -2.68
C ALA A 20 9.62 -2.43 -1.35
N VAL A 21 10.02 -1.36 -0.66
CA VAL A 21 10.60 -1.43 0.69
C VAL A 21 9.61 -2.05 1.66
N VAL A 22 8.36 -1.58 1.68
CA VAL A 22 7.31 -2.12 2.55
C VAL A 22 7.10 -3.62 2.31
N MET A 23 6.97 -4.04 1.06
CA MET A 23 6.82 -5.45 0.69
C MET A 23 8.02 -6.27 1.17
N LEU A 24 9.24 -5.77 0.98
CA LEU A 24 10.47 -6.46 1.34
C LEU A 24 10.64 -6.56 2.87
N THR A 25 10.46 -5.46 3.60
CA THR A 25 10.62 -5.45 5.06
C THR A 25 9.52 -6.26 5.73
N ASP A 26 8.31 -6.28 5.18
CA ASP A 26 7.24 -7.10 5.72
C ASP A 26 7.49 -8.59 5.49
N LEU A 27 7.98 -8.98 4.30
CA LEU A 27 8.46 -10.34 4.05
C LEU A 27 9.64 -10.76 4.95
N ARG A 28 10.63 -9.88 5.14
CA ARG A 28 11.86 -10.17 5.88
C ARG A 28 11.66 -10.17 7.39
N GLU A 29 10.99 -9.15 7.91
CA GLU A 29 10.94 -8.82 9.33
C GLU A 29 9.52 -8.84 9.92
N MET A 30 8.49 -8.99 9.08
CA MET A 30 7.08 -8.85 9.47
C MET A 30 6.81 -7.48 10.11
N ARG A 31 7.41 -6.45 9.53
CA ARG A 31 7.35 -5.08 10.02
C ARG A 31 7.35 -4.09 8.86
N ILE A 32 6.42 -3.14 8.95
CA ILE A 32 6.41 -1.93 8.11
C ILE A 32 7.13 -0.81 8.88
N PRO A 33 8.24 -0.25 8.37
CA PRO A 33 8.94 0.86 9.01
C PRO A 33 8.05 2.11 9.10
N ASN A 34 8.13 2.87 10.20
CA ASN A 34 7.36 4.11 10.30
C ASN A 34 7.81 5.12 9.23
N TRP A 35 9.11 5.23 8.97
CA TRP A 35 9.63 6.18 7.99
C TRP A 35 9.06 5.96 6.58
N THR A 36 8.72 4.72 6.18
CA THR A 36 8.08 4.48 4.88
C THR A 36 6.65 5.02 4.84
N VAL A 37 5.91 4.90 5.94
CA VAL A 37 4.56 5.44 6.08
C VAL A 37 4.60 6.97 6.11
N ASP A 38 5.50 7.53 6.91
CA ASP A 38 5.69 8.98 7.03
C ASP A 38 6.12 9.58 5.68
N SER A 39 7.03 8.91 4.97
CA SER A 39 7.45 9.32 3.62
C SER A 39 6.31 9.23 2.62
N LEU A 40 5.48 8.19 2.68
CA LEU A 40 4.33 8.05 1.78
C LEU A 40 3.33 9.20 1.98
N GLY A 41 3.05 9.57 3.23
CA GLY A 41 2.24 10.75 3.54
C GLY A 41 2.89 12.05 3.07
N ALA A 42 4.19 12.24 3.34
CA ALA A 42 4.93 13.44 2.95
C ALA A 42 5.01 13.62 1.43
N VAL A 43 5.21 12.54 0.67
CA VAL A 43 5.18 12.56 -0.80
C VAL A 43 3.85 13.09 -1.30
N TYR A 44 2.72 12.65 -0.72
CA TYR A 44 1.42 13.15 -1.12
C TYR A 44 1.27 14.64 -0.79
N VAL A 45 1.63 15.03 0.45
CA VAL A 45 1.51 16.42 0.90
C VAL A 45 2.32 17.36 0.02
N LEU A 46 3.58 17.02 -0.27
CA LEU A 46 4.50 17.89 -1.00
C LEU A 46 4.28 17.84 -2.51
N LEU A 47 4.24 16.64 -3.10
CA LEU A 47 4.12 16.49 -4.54
C LEU A 47 2.69 16.74 -5.02
N GLY A 48 1.69 16.36 -4.22
CA GLY A 48 0.28 16.61 -4.53
C GLY A 48 -0.04 18.09 -4.73
N LEU A 49 0.64 19.01 -4.02
CA LEU A 49 0.52 20.46 -4.23
C LEU A 49 0.89 20.89 -5.65
N LEU A 50 1.79 20.14 -6.30
CA LEU A 50 2.34 20.48 -7.60
C LEU A 50 1.65 19.73 -8.75
N VAL A 51 1.16 18.52 -8.49
CA VAL A 51 0.74 17.58 -9.56
C VAL A 51 -0.77 17.34 -9.62
N MET A 52 -1.51 17.69 -8.57
CA MET A 52 -2.97 17.53 -8.59
C MET A 52 -3.63 18.57 -9.53
N PRO A 53 -4.68 18.21 -10.28
CA PRO A 53 -5.24 19.08 -11.32
C PRO A 53 -5.79 20.42 -10.81
N THR A 54 -6.42 20.39 -9.63
CA THR A 54 -6.97 21.57 -8.98
C THR A 54 -6.71 21.55 -7.48
N TRP A 55 -6.74 22.72 -6.84
CA TRP A 55 -6.67 22.85 -5.39
C TRP A 55 -7.80 22.12 -4.67
N ALA A 56 -8.98 22.04 -5.30
CA ALA A 56 -10.11 21.29 -4.76
C ALA A 56 -9.83 19.78 -4.78
N ASP A 57 -9.33 19.25 -5.90
CA ASP A 57 -8.96 17.82 -6.00
C ASP A 57 -7.86 17.48 -5.00
N TYR A 58 -6.82 18.31 -4.90
CA TYR A 58 -5.76 18.15 -3.90
C TYR A 58 -6.32 18.09 -2.48
N GLY A 59 -7.13 19.07 -2.08
CA GLY A 59 -7.66 19.18 -0.73
C GLY A 59 -8.59 18.03 -0.35
N TRP A 60 -9.45 17.60 -1.27
CA TRP A 60 -10.36 16.49 -1.03
C TRP A 60 -9.65 15.16 -0.89
N GLN A 61 -8.64 14.96 -1.72
CA GLN A 61 -7.86 13.76 -1.71
C GLN A 61 -6.85 13.77 -0.53
N LEU A 62 -6.35 14.94 -0.10
CA LEU A 62 -5.58 15.09 1.14
C LEU A 62 -6.39 14.74 2.38
N LEU A 63 -7.69 15.05 2.40
CA LEU A 63 -8.59 14.72 3.52
C LEU A 63 -8.70 13.21 3.76
N HIS A 64 -8.45 12.38 2.74
CA HIS A 64 -8.38 10.94 2.91
C HIS A 64 -7.23 10.51 3.85
N LEU A 65 -6.19 11.32 4.04
CA LEU A 65 -5.07 11.01 4.95
C LEU A 65 -5.54 10.91 6.42
N PRO A 66 -6.07 11.98 7.05
CA PRO A 66 -6.55 11.88 8.43
C PRO A 66 -7.73 10.92 8.57
N ILE A 67 -8.62 10.83 7.57
CA ILE A 67 -9.74 9.87 7.60
C ILE A 67 -9.21 8.43 7.57
N GLY A 68 -8.29 8.12 6.66
CA GLY A 68 -7.69 6.80 6.50
C GLY A 68 -6.89 6.39 7.74
N VAL A 69 -6.12 7.30 8.32
CA VAL A 69 -5.40 7.07 9.59
C VAL A 69 -6.38 6.84 10.73
N GLY A 70 -7.45 7.63 10.83
CA GLY A 70 -8.50 7.46 11.83
C GLY A 70 -9.19 6.11 11.73
N LEU A 71 -9.64 5.72 10.53
CA LEU A 71 -10.25 4.42 10.27
C LEU A 71 -9.26 3.28 10.57
N GLY A 72 -8.02 3.38 10.09
CA GLY A 72 -6.97 2.39 10.37
C GLY A 72 -6.73 2.22 11.87
N PHE A 73 -6.70 3.31 12.63
CA PHE A 73 -6.60 3.28 14.08
C PHE A 73 -7.79 2.56 14.73
N LEU A 74 -9.03 2.82 14.28
CA LEU A 74 -10.21 2.12 14.79
C LEU A 74 -10.16 0.61 14.51
N PHE A 75 -9.79 0.19 13.30
CA PHE A 75 -9.61 -1.23 12.97
C PHE A 75 -8.51 -1.89 13.80
N TYR A 76 -7.41 -1.18 14.04
CA TYR A 76 -6.34 -1.64 14.93
C TYR A 76 -6.82 -1.77 16.39
N ALA A 77 -7.51 -0.77 16.91
CA ALA A 77 -8.05 -0.76 18.27
C ALA A 77 -9.09 -1.87 18.49
N ALA A 78 -9.85 -2.23 17.45
CA ALA A 78 -10.77 -3.36 17.44
C ALA A 78 -10.08 -4.73 17.30
N GLY A 79 -8.75 -4.78 17.12
CA GLY A 79 -7.98 -6.01 16.97
C GLY A 79 -8.12 -6.69 15.60
N LEU A 80 -8.64 -5.98 14.59
CA LEU A 80 -8.94 -6.52 13.27
C LEU A 80 -7.72 -6.50 12.33
N VAL A 81 -6.84 -5.52 12.48
CA VAL A 81 -5.70 -5.26 11.58
C VAL A 81 -4.45 -4.94 12.40
N GLY A 82 -3.26 -5.30 11.90
CA GLY A 82 -1.99 -4.95 12.54
C GLY A 82 -1.71 -3.44 12.50
N ALA A 83 -0.97 -2.93 13.49
CA ALA A 83 -0.66 -1.50 13.56
C ALA A 83 0.11 -0.97 12.33
N GLY A 84 1.02 -1.79 11.76
CA GLY A 84 1.77 -1.42 10.55
C GLY A 84 0.86 -1.30 9.33
N ASP A 85 0.02 -2.32 9.11
CA ASP A 85 -0.92 -2.38 7.98
C ASP A 85 -1.91 -1.21 8.02
N ALA A 86 -2.47 -0.93 9.21
CA ALA A 86 -3.38 0.19 9.42
C ALA A 86 -2.73 1.54 9.10
N LYS A 87 -1.50 1.75 9.54
CA LYS A 87 -0.74 2.98 9.25
C LYS A 87 -0.46 3.13 7.76
N PHE A 88 0.01 2.06 7.11
CA PHE A 88 0.30 2.09 5.68
C PHE A 88 -0.97 2.35 4.85
N ALA A 89 -2.06 1.64 5.15
CA ALA A 89 -3.34 1.86 4.47
C ALA A 89 -3.86 3.29 4.66
N GLY A 90 -3.70 3.86 5.86
CA GLY A 90 -4.04 5.26 6.13
C GLY A 90 -3.19 6.24 5.30
N ALA A 91 -1.88 6.04 5.24
CA ALA A 91 -0.98 6.86 4.43
C ALA A 91 -1.17 6.68 2.92
N ALA A 92 -1.68 5.52 2.48
CA ALA A 92 -2.03 5.23 1.10
C ALA A 92 -3.37 5.85 0.66
N ALA A 93 -4.25 6.20 1.60
CA ALA A 93 -5.61 6.67 1.30
C ALA A 93 -5.67 7.90 0.37
N PRO A 94 -4.77 8.91 0.49
CA PRO A 94 -4.71 10.03 -0.46
C PRO A 94 -4.33 9.64 -1.87
N TYR A 95 -3.80 8.45 -2.10
CA TYR A 95 -3.50 8.02 -3.45
C TYR A 95 -4.71 7.38 -4.13
N VAL A 96 -5.77 7.04 -3.39
CA VAL A 96 -6.94 6.30 -3.89
C VAL A 96 -8.14 7.23 -4.06
N ALA A 97 -8.58 7.45 -5.30
CA ALA A 97 -9.79 8.22 -5.54
C ALA A 97 -11.03 7.42 -5.12
N PHE A 98 -12.02 8.10 -4.55
CA PHE A 98 -13.25 7.46 -4.07
C PHE A 98 -14.00 6.70 -5.20
N ALA A 99 -13.96 7.22 -6.42
CA ALA A 99 -14.57 6.56 -7.59
C ALA A 99 -13.90 5.22 -7.96
N ASP A 100 -12.67 4.99 -7.49
CA ASP A 100 -11.87 3.82 -7.85
C ASP A 100 -11.92 2.73 -6.77
N LEU A 101 -12.70 2.93 -5.70
CA LEU A 101 -12.69 2.04 -4.54
C LEU A 101 -12.99 0.59 -4.92
N SER A 102 -13.95 0.36 -5.82
CA SER A 102 -14.26 -0.98 -6.34
C SER A 102 -13.05 -1.62 -7.04
N LEU A 103 -12.30 -0.84 -7.83
CA LEU A 103 -11.09 -1.32 -8.49
C LEU A 103 -10.00 -1.65 -7.47
N VAL A 104 -9.77 -0.79 -6.48
CA VAL A 104 -8.79 -1.03 -5.42
C VAL A 104 -9.13 -2.28 -4.62
N VAL A 105 -10.40 -2.51 -4.30
CA VAL A 105 -10.85 -3.73 -3.61
C VAL A 105 -10.59 -4.97 -4.47
N ILE A 106 -10.83 -4.91 -5.78
CA ILE A 106 -10.53 -6.02 -6.71
C ILE A 106 -9.03 -6.29 -6.75
N ILE A 107 -8.19 -5.26 -6.92
CA ILE A 107 -6.73 -5.38 -6.93
C ILE A 107 -6.25 -5.95 -5.59
N PHE A 108 -6.80 -5.48 -4.47
CA PHE A 108 -6.47 -5.98 -3.14
C PHE A 108 -6.85 -7.45 -2.99
N ALA A 109 -8.05 -7.86 -3.41
CA ALA A 109 -8.46 -9.26 -3.35
C ALA A 109 -7.55 -10.17 -4.19
N VAL A 110 -7.21 -9.76 -5.41
CA VAL A 110 -6.30 -10.49 -6.30
C VAL A 110 -4.90 -10.59 -5.68
N THR A 111 -4.32 -9.46 -5.26
CA THR A 111 -2.98 -9.45 -4.66
C THR A 111 -2.92 -10.20 -3.33
N LEU A 112 -4.01 -10.21 -2.55
CA LEU A 112 -4.12 -11.02 -1.34
C LEU A 112 -4.10 -12.50 -1.66
N LEU A 113 -4.94 -12.97 -2.59
CA LEU A 113 -4.98 -14.37 -2.99
C LEU A 113 -3.65 -14.81 -3.61
N THR A 114 -3.13 -14.06 -4.57
CA THR A 114 -1.86 -14.36 -5.24
C THR A 114 -0.70 -14.30 -4.27
N GLY A 115 -0.59 -13.26 -3.45
CA GLY A 115 0.49 -13.09 -2.47
C GLY A 115 0.47 -14.18 -1.40
N PHE A 116 -0.71 -14.52 -0.89
CA PHE A 116 -0.88 -15.60 0.08
C PHE A 116 -0.47 -16.96 -0.49
N LEU A 117 -0.98 -17.31 -1.68
CA LEU A 117 -0.63 -18.56 -2.33
C LEU A 117 0.85 -18.61 -2.67
N ALA A 118 1.40 -17.56 -3.30
CA ALA A 118 2.80 -17.50 -3.67
C ALA A 118 3.73 -17.62 -2.45
N HIS A 119 3.44 -16.91 -1.36
CA HIS A 119 4.20 -17.02 -0.12
C HIS A 119 4.13 -18.43 0.48
N ARG A 120 2.93 -19.03 0.52
CA ARG A 120 2.74 -20.36 1.11
C ARG A 120 3.41 -21.45 0.28
N PHE A 121 3.37 -21.34 -1.04
CA PHE A 121 4.12 -22.23 -1.95
C PHE A 121 5.62 -22.03 -1.81
N ALA A 122 6.12 -20.78 -1.83
CA ALA A 122 7.54 -20.48 -1.70
C ALA A 122 8.12 -21.02 -0.38
N ARG A 123 7.36 -20.91 0.72
CA ARG A 123 7.72 -21.45 2.04
C ARG A 123 7.98 -22.96 2.05
N HIS A 124 7.28 -23.71 1.20
CA HIS A 124 7.33 -25.18 1.15
C HIS A 124 8.21 -25.73 0.02
N THR A 125 8.88 -24.86 -0.73
CA THR A 125 9.75 -25.24 -1.85
C THR A 125 11.19 -24.83 -1.59
N ALA A 126 12.10 -25.22 -2.49
CA ALA A 126 13.51 -24.82 -2.42
C ALA A 126 13.73 -23.30 -2.51
N LEU A 127 12.72 -22.53 -2.94
CA LEU A 127 12.78 -21.06 -3.01
C LEU A 127 13.07 -20.43 -1.64
N ARG A 128 12.64 -21.05 -0.54
CA ARG A 128 12.98 -20.60 0.82
C ARG A 128 14.50 -20.46 1.04
N ARG A 129 15.33 -21.23 0.34
CA ARG A 129 16.79 -21.19 0.45
C ARG A 129 17.41 -19.89 -0.09
N LEU A 130 16.69 -19.14 -0.93
CA LEU A 130 17.13 -17.83 -1.41
C LEU A 130 17.08 -16.77 -0.30
N ALA A 131 16.23 -16.98 0.71
CA ALA A 131 15.98 -16.04 1.78
C ALA A 131 15.80 -16.76 3.13
N PRO A 132 16.80 -17.51 3.62
CA PRO A 132 16.62 -18.43 4.75
C PRO A 132 16.35 -17.72 6.07
N HIS A 133 16.74 -16.46 6.18
CA HIS A 133 16.66 -15.63 7.39
C HIS A 133 15.38 -14.77 7.46
N TRP A 134 14.44 -14.90 6.51
CA TRP A 134 13.19 -14.15 6.58
C TRP A 134 12.26 -14.72 7.66
N LYS A 135 11.79 -13.83 8.52
CA LYS A 135 10.90 -14.14 9.64
C LYS A 135 9.52 -14.65 9.19
N SER A 136 9.03 -14.21 8.03
CA SER A 136 7.71 -14.61 7.51
C SER A 136 7.60 -16.12 7.26
N TRP A 137 8.70 -16.85 7.17
CA TRP A 137 8.69 -18.31 7.04
C TRP A 137 8.31 -19.05 8.32
N ASP A 138 8.44 -18.43 9.49
CA ASP A 138 8.37 -19.15 10.77
C ASP A 138 7.28 -18.65 11.72
N VAL A 139 6.56 -17.59 11.34
CA VAL A 139 5.51 -16.92 12.14
C VAL A 139 4.15 -17.64 12.19
N GLY A 140 4.15 -18.96 12.01
CA GLY A 140 2.95 -19.80 12.11
C GLY A 140 1.86 -19.44 11.10
N ARG A 141 0.71 -18.94 11.61
CA ARG A 141 -0.49 -18.55 10.84
C ARG A 141 -0.49 -17.09 10.40
N LYS A 142 0.46 -16.27 10.86
CA LYS A 142 0.54 -14.86 10.44
C LYS A 142 1.03 -14.78 9.00
N PHE A 143 0.57 -13.77 8.29
CA PHE A 143 0.91 -13.51 6.90
C PHE A 143 1.37 -12.06 6.74
N PRO A 144 2.44 -11.79 5.97
CA PRO A 144 2.91 -10.43 5.69
C PRO A 144 1.92 -9.67 4.79
N MET A 145 0.96 -8.97 5.40
CA MET A 145 -0.08 -8.21 4.70
C MET A 145 0.46 -6.98 3.95
N GLY A 146 1.59 -6.42 4.40
CA GLY A 146 2.30 -5.33 3.73
C GLY A 146 2.77 -5.70 2.33
N LEU A 147 3.01 -6.99 2.05
CA LEU A 147 3.22 -7.50 0.68
C LEU A 147 2.04 -7.13 -0.23
N CYS A 148 0.83 -7.44 0.20
CA CYS A 148 -0.38 -7.25 -0.59
C CYS A 148 -0.83 -5.79 -0.62
N LEU A 149 -0.69 -5.06 0.48
CA LEU A 149 -0.99 -3.63 0.54
C LEU A 149 -0.06 -2.82 -0.35
N GLY A 150 1.26 -3.07 -0.29
CA GLY A 150 2.24 -2.40 -1.16
C GLY A 150 2.01 -2.71 -2.63
N ALA A 151 1.75 -3.98 -2.97
CA ALA A 151 1.42 -4.39 -4.34
C ALA A 151 0.12 -3.74 -4.82
N THR A 152 -0.90 -3.64 -3.97
CA THR A 152 -2.19 -3.02 -4.31
C THR A 152 -2.01 -1.56 -4.71
N LEU A 153 -1.34 -0.78 -3.87
CA LEU A 153 -1.10 0.63 -4.15
C LEU A 153 -0.26 0.82 -5.41
N ALA A 154 0.80 0.02 -5.58
CA ALA A 154 1.66 0.06 -6.75
C ALA A 154 0.89 -0.25 -8.04
N LEU A 155 0.14 -1.36 -8.07
CA LEU A 155 -0.63 -1.76 -9.24
C LEU A 155 -1.73 -0.77 -9.58
N TYR A 156 -2.42 -0.26 -8.56
CA TYR A 156 -3.44 0.75 -8.76
C TYR A 156 -2.87 2.05 -9.34
N LEU A 157 -1.74 2.56 -8.83
CA LEU A 157 -1.10 3.76 -9.41
C LEU A 157 -0.55 3.51 -10.81
N CYS A 158 0.00 2.33 -11.11
CA CYS A 158 0.41 1.95 -12.46
C CYS A 158 -0.78 1.95 -13.43
N ARG A 159 -1.92 1.43 -12.97
CA ARG A 159 -3.16 1.36 -13.72
C ARG A 159 -3.73 2.77 -13.94
N ALA A 160 -3.82 3.58 -12.88
CA ALA A 160 -4.20 4.99 -12.97
C ALA A 160 -3.29 5.79 -13.92
N ALA A 161 -1.98 5.56 -13.91
CA ALA A 161 -1.05 6.21 -14.84
C ALA A 161 -1.26 5.79 -16.30
N ALA A 162 -1.59 4.52 -16.56
CA ALA A 162 -1.78 4.00 -17.91
C ALA A 162 -3.13 4.36 -18.53
N SER A 163 -4.18 4.51 -17.72
CA SER A 163 -5.58 4.64 -18.20
C SER A 163 -6.40 5.73 -17.53
N GLY A 164 -5.86 6.45 -16.54
CA GLY A 164 -6.62 7.40 -15.70
C GLY A 164 -7.57 6.74 -14.71
N VAL A 165 -7.42 5.42 -14.50
CA VAL A 165 -8.14 4.54 -13.56
C VAL A 165 -7.33 3.27 -13.38
#